data_AF-A0A9P4PZ81-F1
#
_entry.id   AF-A0A9P4PZ81-F1
#
_cell.length_a   1.000
_cell.length_b   1.000
_cell.length_c   1.000
_cell.angle_alpha   90.00
_cell.angle_beta   90.00
_cell.angle_gamma   90.00
#
_symmetry.space_group_name_H-M   'P 1'
#
loop_
_entity.id
_entity.type
_entity.pdbx_description
1 polymer ?
#
loop_
_entity_poly.entity_id
_entity_poly.type
_entity_poly.pdbx_seq_one_letter_code
_entity_poly.pdbx_strand_id
1 'polypeptide(L)'
;MATVPRHSKIRDGRGPRVIEGTYSRERNRHISSNQIPRKASAARASKTEHSHRRRGSYQAPLELFDLDVIEQPLRHVVLGSTIDISVLISLRTSERGLSAHGLDTSRLLAVTSLVSDNRQGDRVPLEAGTMTGQKMFDSVHPIPEHCSEGMDRNQPCRTALGYSSFPGLLVRQPGIYRVRTTLISMSASSPGGTSVAMVDSDVIKVERRPGNTRRSQR
;
A
#
# COMPACT_ATOMS: atom_id res chain seq x y z
N MET A 1 8.11 9.95 -67.88
CA MET A 1 9.41 10.34 -67.29
C MET A 1 9.23 10.36 -65.78
N ALA A 2 9.57 9.27 -65.09
CA ALA A 2 10.88 8.94 -64.50
C ALA A 2 11.01 9.44 -63.03
N THR A 3 10.99 8.44 -62.12
CA THR A 3 11.59 8.25 -60.76
C THR A 3 12.32 9.43 -60.07
N VAL A 4 12.34 9.60 -58.73
CA VAL A 4 12.98 8.77 -57.68
C VAL A 4 12.49 9.24 -56.27
N PRO A 5 12.43 8.37 -55.24
CA PRO A 5 11.91 8.67 -53.90
C PRO A 5 12.98 9.17 -52.90
N ARG A 6 12.58 9.96 -51.89
CA ARG A 6 13.44 10.39 -50.78
C ARG A 6 13.33 9.44 -49.59
N HIS A 7 14.40 8.66 -49.39
CA HIS A 7 14.70 7.94 -48.15
C HIS A 7 15.05 8.92 -47.02
N SER A 8 14.32 8.87 -45.90
CA SER A 8 14.80 9.37 -44.61
C SER A 8 15.34 8.19 -43.80
N LYS A 9 16.62 8.27 -43.45
CA LYS A 9 17.34 7.22 -42.72
C LYS A 9 16.97 7.29 -41.23
N ILE A 10 16.49 6.16 -40.73
CA ILE A 10 16.37 5.80 -39.31
C ILE A 10 17.74 5.98 -38.66
N ARG A 11 17.81 6.80 -37.61
CA ARG A 11 18.98 6.91 -36.73
C ARG A 11 18.86 5.84 -35.65
N ASP A 12 19.62 4.76 -35.82
CA ASP A 12 19.97 3.85 -34.74
C ASP A 12 20.95 4.54 -33.78
N GLY A 13 20.40 5.13 -32.72
CA GLY A 13 21.13 5.68 -31.60
C GLY A 13 21.44 4.60 -30.56
N ARG A 14 22.65 4.07 -30.65
CA ARG A 14 23.24 3.06 -29.76
C ARG A 14 23.10 3.45 -28.27
N GLY A 15 22.59 2.53 -27.47
CA GLY A 15 22.65 2.59 -26.01
C GLY A 15 24.10 2.59 -25.49
N PRO A 16 24.34 3.11 -24.28
CA PRO A 16 25.68 3.24 -23.72
C PRO A 16 26.32 1.88 -23.43
N ARG A 17 27.57 1.71 -23.88
CA ARG A 17 28.42 0.56 -23.53
C ARG A 17 29.11 0.82 -22.19
N VAL A 18 29.08 -0.18 -21.31
CA VAL A 18 29.87 -0.26 -20.08
C VAL A 18 31.35 -0.35 -20.47
N ILE A 19 32.18 0.57 -19.96
CA ILE A 19 33.64 0.54 -20.12
C ILE A 19 34.22 -0.07 -18.84
N GLU A 20 34.77 -1.27 -18.98
CA GLU A 20 35.57 -1.97 -17.98
C GLU A 20 36.95 -1.30 -17.91
N GLY A 21 37.28 -0.75 -16.74
CA GLY A 21 38.54 -0.05 -16.51
C GLY A 21 39.57 -0.94 -15.85
N THR A 22 40.58 -1.41 -16.59
CA THR A 22 41.76 -2.06 -16.03
C THR A 22 43.02 -1.77 -16.84
N TYR A 23 43.79 -0.72 -16.50
CA TYR A 23 45.24 -0.56 -16.78
C TYR A 23 45.72 0.59 -15.85
N SER A 24 46.92 0.73 -15.28
CA SER A 24 48.19 -0.02 -15.19
C SER A 24 49.18 0.88 -14.40
N ARG A 25 50.32 0.31 -13.96
CA ARG A 25 51.67 0.95 -13.81
C ARG A 25 51.92 1.87 -12.58
N GLU A 26 53.09 1.93 -11.93
CA GLU A 26 54.46 1.36 -12.09
C GLU A 26 55.33 1.75 -10.86
N ARG A 27 56.56 1.19 -10.77
CA ARG A 27 57.70 1.39 -9.82
C ARG A 27 57.75 0.39 -8.65
N ASN A 28 58.86 -0.24 -8.28
CA ASN A 28 60.28 -0.03 -8.57
C ASN A 28 61.05 -1.35 -8.33
N ARG A 29 62.14 -1.59 -9.07
CA ARG A 29 63.10 -2.70 -8.86
C ARG A 29 64.14 -2.33 -7.78
N HIS A 30 64.63 -3.29 -6.98
CA HIS A 30 66.06 -3.65 -6.81
C HIS A 30 66.33 -4.67 -5.65
N ILE A 31 66.94 -5.81 -6.03
CA ILE A 31 68.10 -6.55 -5.45
C ILE A 31 68.11 -7.15 -4.01
N SER A 32 68.35 -8.49 -3.97
CA SER A 32 69.08 -9.40 -3.02
C SER A 32 68.81 -9.34 -1.49
N SER A 33 68.90 -10.39 -0.67
CA SER A 33 69.43 -11.76 -0.73
C SER A 33 68.86 -12.59 0.44
N ASN A 34 68.90 -13.92 0.33
CA ASN A 34 69.04 -14.95 1.38
C ASN A 34 68.22 -14.84 2.69
N GLN A 35 67.29 -15.78 2.90
CA GLN A 35 67.36 -16.82 3.97
C GLN A 35 66.10 -17.71 3.98
N ILE A 36 66.32 -19.02 4.06
CA ILE A 36 65.37 -20.14 4.29
C ILE A 36 65.56 -20.58 5.76
N PRO A 37 64.69 -21.39 6.42
CA PRO A 37 63.23 -21.46 6.54
C PRO A 37 62.79 -21.29 8.03
N ARG A 38 61.49 -21.25 8.38
CA ARG A 38 61.00 -21.85 9.65
C ARG A 38 59.49 -22.06 9.74
N LYS A 39 59.17 -23.11 10.49
CA LYS A 39 57.91 -23.85 10.66
C LYS A 39 56.81 -23.06 11.40
N ALA A 40 55.57 -23.37 11.01
CA ALA A 40 54.34 -23.56 11.81
C ALA A 40 54.10 -22.74 13.09
N SER A 41 52.97 -22.03 13.11
CA SER A 41 51.93 -22.17 14.15
C SER A 41 50.68 -21.36 13.77
N ALA A 42 49.57 -22.06 13.57
CA ALA A 42 48.26 -21.46 13.34
C ALA A 42 47.74 -20.84 14.64
N ALA A 43 47.72 -19.50 14.68
CA ALA A 43 47.05 -18.76 15.74
C ALA A 43 45.53 -18.85 15.56
N ARG A 44 44.85 -19.59 16.44
CA ARG A 44 43.40 -19.49 16.61
C ARG A 44 43.09 -18.21 17.39
N ALA A 45 42.81 -17.12 16.68
CA ALA A 45 42.23 -15.93 17.27
C ALA A 45 40.72 -16.13 17.40
N SER A 46 40.26 -16.35 18.63
CA SER A 46 38.85 -16.28 19.03
C SER A 46 38.35 -14.84 18.87
N LYS A 47 37.63 -14.58 17.78
CA LYS A 47 36.79 -13.37 17.66
C LYS A 47 35.40 -13.71 18.15
N THR A 48 35.08 -13.16 19.32
CA THR A 48 33.75 -13.05 19.90
C THR A 48 32.89 -12.21 18.96
N GLU A 49 32.08 -12.84 18.12
CA GLU A 49 31.04 -12.14 17.36
C GLU A 49 29.89 -11.79 18.31
N HIS A 50 29.78 -10.50 18.63
CA HIS A 50 28.56 -9.94 19.18
C HIS A 50 27.44 -10.10 18.15
N SER A 51 26.51 -11.00 18.48
CA SER A 51 25.24 -11.18 17.80
C SER A 51 24.39 -9.92 17.99
N HIS A 52 24.57 -8.95 17.09
CA HIS A 52 23.58 -7.92 16.85
C HIS A 52 22.32 -8.62 16.37
N ARG A 53 21.39 -8.85 17.30
CA ARG A 53 19.98 -9.17 17.02
C ARG A 53 19.45 -8.06 16.11
N ARG A 54 19.49 -8.29 14.80
CA ARG A 54 18.70 -7.52 13.83
C ARG A 54 17.24 -7.80 14.20
N ARG A 55 16.62 -6.83 14.88
CA ARG A 55 15.19 -6.76 15.09
C ARG A 55 14.57 -6.64 13.69
N GLY A 56 14.23 -7.78 13.09
CA GLY A 56 13.54 -7.82 11.82
C GLY A 56 12.24 -7.07 11.97
N SER A 57 12.07 -6.00 11.21
CA SER A 57 10.78 -5.41 10.94
C SER A 57 9.93 -6.50 10.30
N TYR A 58 9.11 -7.19 11.08
CA TYR A 58 8.16 -8.15 10.58
C TYR A 58 7.17 -7.39 9.70
N GLN A 59 7.38 -7.42 8.38
CA GLN A 59 6.31 -7.14 7.44
C GLN A 59 5.26 -8.21 7.69
N ALA A 60 4.18 -7.84 8.36
CA ALA A 60 3.02 -8.68 8.52
C ALA A 60 2.56 -9.11 7.10
N PRO A 61 2.48 -10.42 6.77
CA PRO A 61 1.85 -10.88 5.54
C PRO A 61 0.49 -10.19 5.33
N LEU A 62 0.15 -9.95 4.06
CA LEU A 62 -1.09 -9.28 3.63
C LEU A 62 -2.34 -9.89 4.29
N GLU A 63 -2.31 -11.18 4.61
CA GLU A 63 -3.44 -11.93 5.18
C GLU A 63 -3.69 -11.71 6.68
N LEU A 64 -2.89 -10.87 7.35
CA LEU A 64 -3.03 -10.65 8.79
C LEU A 64 -3.96 -9.49 9.14
N PHE A 65 -4.13 -8.51 8.25
CA PHE A 65 -5.00 -7.38 8.51
C PHE A 65 -6.43 -7.70 8.14
N ASP A 66 -7.36 -7.25 8.96
CA ASP A 66 -8.78 -7.36 8.69
C ASP A 66 -9.48 -6.02 8.91
N LEU A 67 -10.48 -5.76 8.07
CA LEU A 67 -11.16 -4.47 7.97
C LEU A 67 -12.67 -4.67 8.07
N ASP A 68 -13.32 -3.90 8.96
CA ASP A 68 -14.78 -3.83 9.00
C ASP A 68 -15.28 -2.42 8.84
N VAL A 69 -16.35 -2.25 8.09
CA VAL A 69 -17.07 -0.97 8.03
C VAL A 69 -17.92 -0.84 9.30
N ILE A 70 -17.54 0.08 10.18
CA ILE A 70 -18.23 0.35 11.45
C ILE A 70 -19.29 1.46 11.32
N GLU A 71 -19.14 2.31 10.31
CA GLU A 71 -20.13 3.33 9.96
C GLU A 71 -20.44 3.19 8.48
N GLN A 72 -21.63 2.65 8.18
CA GLN A 72 -22.06 2.42 6.81
C GLN A 72 -22.62 3.72 6.21
N PRO A 73 -22.35 4.00 4.93
CA PRO A 73 -22.99 5.09 4.23
C PRO A 73 -24.50 4.83 4.08
N LEU A 74 -25.27 5.91 3.93
CA LEU A 74 -26.71 5.80 3.65
C LEU A 74 -26.95 5.07 2.32
N ARG A 75 -27.88 4.11 2.32
CA ARG A 75 -28.23 3.32 1.12
C ARG A 75 -28.78 4.17 -0.03
N HIS A 76 -29.43 5.29 0.29
CA HIS A 76 -29.99 6.22 -0.67
C HIS A 76 -29.36 7.59 -0.47
N VAL A 77 -28.53 8.00 -1.42
CA VAL A 77 -27.80 9.27 -1.38
C VAL A 77 -28.32 10.16 -2.49
N VAL A 78 -28.69 11.39 -2.15
CA VAL A 78 -29.01 12.39 -3.18
C VAL A 78 -27.70 12.90 -3.76
N LEU A 79 -27.59 12.92 -5.08
CA LEU A 79 -26.43 13.41 -5.81
C LEU A 79 -25.97 14.78 -5.27
N GLY A 80 -24.69 14.88 -4.92
CA GLY A 80 -24.08 16.07 -4.31
C GLY A 80 -24.21 16.16 -2.78
N SER A 81 -24.87 15.21 -2.13
CA SER A 81 -24.86 15.08 -0.66
C SER A 81 -23.60 14.36 -0.19
N THR A 82 -23.15 14.70 1.01
CA THR A 82 -21.99 14.08 1.63
C THR A 82 -22.30 12.65 2.11
N ILE A 83 -21.27 11.83 2.07
CA ILE A 83 -21.24 10.46 2.53
C ILE A 83 -20.12 10.36 3.56
N ASP A 84 -20.43 9.77 4.70
CA ASP A 84 -19.46 9.49 5.76
C ASP A 84 -19.31 7.98 5.88
N ILE A 85 -18.08 7.52 6.10
CA ILE A 85 -17.74 6.11 6.31
C ILE A 85 -16.56 6.00 7.26
N SER A 86 -16.64 5.02 8.16
CA SER A 86 -15.58 4.71 9.11
C SER A 86 -15.31 3.22 9.09
N VAL A 87 -14.02 2.86 9.17
CA VAL A 87 -13.54 1.48 9.07
C VAL A 87 -12.70 1.15 10.29
N LEU A 88 -12.96 0.01 10.91
CA LEU A 88 -12.16 -0.59 11.96
C LEU A 88 -11.02 -1.40 11.33
N ILE A 89 -9.81 -1.20 11.84
CA ILE A 89 -8.60 -1.94 11.45
C ILE A 89 -8.24 -2.88 12.59
N SER A 90 -7.93 -4.11 12.25
CA SER A 90 -7.64 -5.18 13.19
C SER A 90 -6.61 -6.16 12.66
N LEU A 91 -6.04 -6.97 13.54
CA LEU A 91 -5.07 -8.01 13.24
C LEU A 91 -5.66 -9.39 13.58
N ARG A 92 -5.55 -10.36 12.68
CA ARG A 92 -5.86 -11.77 12.93
C ARG A 92 -4.70 -12.43 13.67
N THR A 93 -4.94 -12.98 14.85
CA THR A 93 -3.90 -13.48 15.77
C THR A 93 -3.66 -14.99 15.67
N SER A 94 -4.45 -15.74 14.89
CA SER A 94 -4.49 -17.21 15.00
C SER A 94 -3.31 -17.98 14.40
N GLU A 95 -2.40 -17.36 13.62
CA GLU A 95 -1.48 -18.17 12.79
C GLU A 95 -0.01 -18.17 13.20
N ARG A 96 0.50 -17.18 13.96
CA ARG A 96 1.96 -17.04 14.15
C ARG A 96 2.45 -16.51 15.51
N GLY A 97 1.62 -16.52 16.55
CA GLY A 97 2.02 -15.91 17.84
C GLY A 97 2.34 -14.42 17.71
N LEU A 98 1.75 -13.77 16.70
CA LEU A 98 1.87 -12.35 16.47
C LEU A 98 1.02 -11.64 17.51
N SER A 99 1.71 -10.98 18.44
CA SER A 99 1.04 -10.05 19.34
C SER A 99 0.81 -8.74 18.62
N ALA A 100 -0.40 -8.18 18.75
CA ALA A 100 -0.67 -6.80 18.35
C ALA A 100 0.16 -5.79 19.17
N HIS A 101 0.71 -6.21 20.32
CA HIS A 101 1.57 -5.36 21.16
C HIS A 101 2.86 -4.98 20.42
N GLY A 102 2.96 -3.70 20.09
CA GLY A 102 4.13 -3.12 19.43
C GLY A 102 4.06 -3.05 17.91
N LEU A 103 2.90 -3.33 17.31
CA LEU A 103 2.69 -3.04 15.89
C LEU A 103 2.60 -1.52 15.68
N ASP A 104 3.50 -1.00 14.86
CA ASP A 104 3.56 0.42 14.53
C ASP A 104 2.50 0.76 13.48
N THR A 105 1.37 1.31 13.92
CA THR A 105 0.26 1.73 13.06
C THR A 105 0.53 3.05 12.34
N SER A 106 1.60 3.79 12.68
CA SER A 106 1.93 5.08 12.04
C SER A 106 2.28 4.95 10.55
N ARG A 107 2.55 3.72 10.12
CA ARG A 107 2.88 3.36 8.73
C ARG A 107 1.70 2.81 7.95
N LEU A 108 0.52 2.79 8.57
CA LEU A 108 -0.70 2.35 7.94
C LEU A 108 -1.49 3.57 7.46
N LEU A 109 -1.91 3.52 6.19
CA LEU A 109 -2.74 4.52 5.56
C LEU A 109 -3.95 3.83 4.92
N ALA A 110 -5.15 4.22 5.32
CA ALA A 110 -6.37 3.77 4.68
C ALA A 110 -6.75 4.75 3.57
N VAL A 111 -7.11 4.23 2.40
CA VAL A 111 -7.48 5.01 1.20
C VAL A 111 -8.86 4.60 0.73
N THR A 112 -9.72 5.56 0.45
CA THR A 112 -11.05 5.31 -0.11
C THR A 112 -11.07 5.46 -1.62
N SER A 113 -11.87 4.61 -2.26
CA SER A 113 -12.17 4.61 -3.68
C SER A 113 -13.62 4.19 -3.89
N LEU A 114 -14.14 4.39 -5.10
CA LEU A 114 -15.51 4.02 -5.46
C LEU A 114 -15.46 2.84 -6.42
N VAL A 115 -16.32 1.84 -6.18
CA VAL A 115 -16.46 0.68 -7.07
C VAL A 115 -17.91 0.51 -7.50
N SER A 116 -18.11 -0.10 -8.65
CA SER A 116 -19.42 -0.53 -9.15
C SER A 116 -19.37 -2.02 -9.50
N ASP A 117 -20.51 -2.69 -9.36
CA ASP A 117 -20.67 -4.06 -9.83
C ASP A 117 -20.89 -4.06 -11.35
N ASN A 118 -20.12 -4.85 -12.10
CA ASN A 118 -20.37 -5.07 -13.51
C ASN A 118 -21.52 -6.07 -13.72
N ARG A 119 -21.91 -6.33 -14.96
CA ARG A 119 -22.99 -7.29 -15.29
C ARG A 119 -22.69 -8.74 -14.90
N GLN A 120 -21.42 -9.07 -14.69
CA GLN A 120 -20.93 -10.39 -14.29
C GLN A 120 -20.82 -10.51 -12.76
N GLY A 121 -21.07 -9.42 -12.01
CA GLY A 121 -20.95 -9.36 -10.56
C GLY A 121 -19.54 -9.00 -10.07
N ASP A 122 -18.58 -8.70 -10.96
CA ASP A 122 -17.25 -8.27 -10.55
C ASP A 122 -17.26 -6.82 -10.08
N ARG A 123 -16.43 -6.54 -9.07
CA ARG A 123 -16.26 -5.19 -8.53
C ARG A 123 -15.21 -4.44 -9.33
N VAL A 124 -15.65 -3.45 -10.10
CA VAL A 124 -14.79 -2.65 -10.98
C VAL A 124 -14.50 -1.29 -10.31
N PRO A 125 -13.23 -0.91 -10.12
CA PRO A 125 -12.88 0.42 -9.64
C PRO A 125 -13.25 1.49 -10.67
N LEU A 126 -13.73 2.62 -10.18
CA LEU A 126 -14.14 3.75 -11.02
C LEU A 126 -13.02 4.78 -11.17
N GLU A 127 -13.10 5.55 -12.24
CA GLU A 127 -12.16 6.61 -12.57
C GLU A 127 -12.01 7.65 -11.45
N ALA A 128 -10.77 8.10 -11.24
CA ALA A 128 -10.43 9.16 -10.31
C ALA A 128 -11.20 10.44 -10.68
N GLY A 129 -12.10 10.88 -9.81
CA GLY A 129 -12.98 12.03 -10.03
C GLY A 129 -14.48 11.71 -10.01
N THR A 130 -14.86 10.43 -10.08
CA THR A 130 -16.26 10.02 -9.83
C THR A 130 -16.63 10.23 -8.35
N MET A 131 -15.68 9.94 -7.46
CA MET A 131 -15.73 10.27 -6.05
C MET A 131 -14.66 11.30 -5.71
N THR A 132 -15.04 12.26 -4.89
CA THR A 132 -14.17 13.30 -4.33
C THR A 132 -14.52 13.48 -2.86
N GLY A 133 -13.72 14.18 -2.08
CA GLY A 133 -14.07 14.45 -0.70
C GLY A 133 -13.02 15.32 -0.03
N GLN A 134 -13.34 15.79 1.18
CA GLN A 134 -12.37 16.51 2.00
C GLN A 134 -11.19 15.60 2.38
N LYS A 135 -11.48 14.32 2.62
CA LYS A 135 -10.51 13.35 3.09
C LYS A 135 -10.72 12.00 2.41
N MET A 136 -9.88 11.73 1.40
CA MET A 136 -9.90 10.46 0.65
C MET A 136 -8.94 9.41 1.25
N PHE A 137 -8.05 9.84 2.12
CA PHE A 137 -7.08 8.99 2.82
C PHE A 137 -6.99 9.40 4.28
N ASP A 138 -6.73 8.44 5.16
CA ASP A 138 -6.61 8.65 6.59
C ASP A 138 -5.57 7.73 7.21
N SER A 139 -4.95 8.19 8.30
CA SER A 139 -4.15 7.35 9.19
C SER A 139 -5.05 6.47 10.05
N VAL A 140 -4.44 5.52 10.75
CA VAL A 140 -5.12 4.71 11.77
C VAL A 140 -5.11 5.48 13.10
N HIS A 141 -6.31 5.73 13.64
CA HIS A 141 -6.52 6.38 14.94
C HIS A 141 -6.69 5.34 16.05
N PRO A 142 -6.17 5.60 17.26
CA PRO A 142 -6.34 4.68 18.37
C PRO A 142 -7.81 4.59 18.79
N ILE A 143 -8.23 3.40 19.21
CA ILE A 143 -9.52 3.19 19.85
C ILE A 143 -9.37 3.19 21.38
N PRO A 144 -10.43 3.53 22.14
CA PRO A 144 -10.43 3.37 23.58
C PRO A 144 -10.25 1.89 23.99
N GLU A 145 -9.51 1.65 25.07
CA GLU A 145 -9.14 0.29 25.54
C GLU A 145 -10.37 -0.60 25.83
N HIS A 146 -11.43 -0.02 26.39
CA HIS A 146 -12.68 -0.74 26.67
C HIS A 146 -13.37 -1.29 25.41
N CYS A 147 -13.20 -0.62 24.26
CA CYS A 147 -13.74 -1.09 22.98
C CYS A 147 -12.93 -2.28 22.44
N SER A 148 -11.60 -2.25 22.60
CA SER A 148 -10.75 -3.39 22.22
C SER A 148 -11.01 -4.63 23.08
N GLU A 149 -11.16 -4.47 24.39
CA GLU A 149 -11.44 -5.60 25.31
C GLU A 149 -12.74 -6.32 24.97
N GLY A 150 -13.79 -5.56 24.61
CA GLY A 150 -15.06 -6.12 24.16
C GLY A 150 -14.92 -6.93 22.88
N MET A 151 -14.04 -6.51 21.96
CA MET A 151 -13.79 -7.25 20.73
C MET A 151 -12.97 -8.51 20.98
N ASP A 152 -11.90 -8.43 21.77
CA ASP A 152 -11.07 -9.59 22.14
C ASP A 152 -11.91 -10.67 22.85
N ARG A 153 -12.91 -10.27 23.65
CA ARG A 153 -13.82 -11.21 24.30
C ARG A 153 -14.76 -11.93 23.32
N ASN A 154 -15.22 -11.25 22.28
CA ASN A 154 -16.19 -11.78 21.31
C ASN A 154 -15.53 -12.46 20.10
N GLN A 155 -14.32 -12.01 19.74
CA GLN A 155 -13.53 -12.47 18.60
C GLN A 155 -12.08 -12.68 19.07
N PRO A 156 -11.78 -13.72 19.86
CA PRO A 156 -10.47 -13.91 20.49
C PRO A 156 -9.30 -14.08 19.51
N CYS A 157 -9.60 -14.42 18.26
CA CYS A 157 -8.61 -14.53 17.19
C CYS A 157 -8.35 -13.19 16.48
N ARG A 158 -8.83 -12.07 17.01
CA ARG A 158 -8.77 -10.77 16.35
C ARG A 158 -8.62 -9.63 17.34
N THR A 159 -7.55 -8.85 17.15
CA THR A 159 -7.25 -7.70 18.02
C THR A 159 -7.44 -6.40 17.26
N ALA A 160 -8.17 -5.46 17.84
CA ALA A 160 -8.40 -4.15 17.22
C ALA A 160 -7.12 -3.30 17.31
N LEU A 161 -6.76 -2.67 16.20
CA LEU A 161 -5.59 -1.79 16.11
C LEU A 161 -5.99 -0.32 16.13
N GLY A 162 -7.18 0.01 15.64
CA GLY A 162 -7.63 1.38 15.50
C GLY A 162 -8.74 1.51 14.47
N TYR A 163 -9.05 2.74 14.09
CA TYR A 163 -10.05 3.04 13.06
C TYR A 163 -9.56 4.15 12.11
N SER A 164 -10.18 4.25 10.95
CA SER A 164 -9.99 5.34 9.99
C SER A 164 -11.35 5.89 9.59
N SER A 165 -11.45 7.20 9.34
CA SER A 165 -12.71 7.86 9.03
C SER A 165 -12.58 8.80 7.84
N PHE A 166 -13.60 8.78 6.99
CA PHE A 166 -13.66 9.50 5.72
C PHE A 166 -14.96 10.31 5.65
N PRO A 167 -15.01 11.47 6.31
CA PRO A 167 -16.17 12.33 6.26
C PRO A 167 -16.21 13.15 4.97
N GLY A 168 -17.41 13.53 4.55
CA GLY A 168 -17.61 14.50 3.47
C GLY A 168 -17.24 13.96 2.09
N LEU A 169 -17.38 12.65 1.85
CA LEU A 169 -17.22 12.06 0.52
C LEU A 169 -18.39 12.46 -0.37
N LEU A 170 -18.13 12.74 -1.64
CA LEU A 170 -19.09 13.22 -2.63
C LEU A 170 -18.96 12.37 -3.89
N VAL A 171 -20.08 11.75 -4.28
CA VAL A 171 -20.20 11.08 -5.57
C VAL A 171 -20.81 12.05 -6.58
N ARG A 172 -20.13 12.23 -7.71
CA ARG A 172 -20.45 13.25 -8.72
C ARG A 172 -21.38 12.76 -9.83
N GLN A 173 -21.65 11.46 -9.87
CA GLN A 173 -22.48 10.84 -10.88
C GLN A 173 -23.55 9.95 -10.23
N PRO A 174 -24.79 9.93 -10.76
CA PRO A 174 -25.81 9.00 -10.29
C PRO A 174 -25.44 7.57 -10.69
N GLY A 175 -25.74 6.61 -9.82
CA GLY A 175 -25.41 5.20 -10.03
C GLY A 175 -25.56 4.35 -8.78
N ILE A 176 -25.12 3.09 -8.89
CA ILE A 176 -25.10 2.13 -7.80
C ILE A 176 -23.65 1.78 -7.53
N TYR A 177 -23.21 2.00 -6.29
CA TYR A 177 -21.80 1.93 -5.92
C TYR A 177 -21.59 1.25 -4.58
N ARG A 178 -20.33 0.96 -4.28
CA ARG A 178 -19.83 0.73 -2.91
C ARG A 178 -18.61 1.60 -2.70
N VAL A 179 -18.41 2.04 -1.47
CA VAL A 179 -17.17 2.69 -1.06
C VAL A 179 -16.19 1.61 -0.64
N ARG A 180 -15.04 1.58 -1.30
CA ARG A 180 -13.94 0.64 -1.05
C ARG A 180 -12.88 1.33 -0.23
N THR A 181 -12.56 0.76 0.93
CA THR A 181 -11.41 1.17 1.74
C THR A 181 -10.30 0.16 1.58
N THR A 182 -9.13 0.64 1.19
CA THR A 182 -7.90 -0.14 1.02
C THR A 182 -6.89 0.28 2.08
N LEU A 183 -6.41 -0.65 2.88
CA LEU A 183 -5.34 -0.40 3.83
C LEU A 183 -3.99 -0.58 3.14
N ILE A 184 -3.13 0.43 3.23
CA ILE A 184 -1.80 0.46 2.66
C ILE A 184 -0.78 0.47 3.80
N SER A 185 0.18 -0.45 3.75
CA SER A 185 1.34 -0.47 4.63
C SER A 185 2.53 0.19 3.94
N MET A 186 3.12 1.18 4.59
CA MET A 186 4.33 1.86 4.13
C MET A 186 5.57 1.22 4.75
N SER A 187 6.52 0.85 3.90
CA SER A 187 7.79 0.28 4.34
C SER A 187 8.84 1.37 4.50
N ALA A 188 9.58 1.39 5.61
CA ALA A 188 10.72 2.32 5.76
C ALA A 188 11.92 1.92 4.90
N SER A 189 12.01 0.65 4.48
CA SER A 189 13.17 0.12 3.77
C SER A 189 12.99 0.06 2.25
N SER A 190 11.80 0.33 1.74
CA SER A 190 11.51 0.31 0.30
C SER A 190 10.57 1.46 -0.07
N PRO A 191 10.89 2.25 -1.10
CA PRO A 191 10.01 3.32 -1.55
C PRO A 191 8.68 2.73 -2.07
N GLY A 192 7.56 3.20 -1.52
CA GLY A 192 6.21 2.78 -1.91
C GLY A 192 5.38 2.20 -0.78
N GLY A 193 4.09 1.99 -1.06
CA GLY A 193 3.14 1.35 -0.16
C GLY A 193 2.59 0.06 -0.76
N THR A 194 2.29 -0.92 0.08
CA THR A 194 1.68 -2.19 -0.33
C THR A 194 0.25 -2.26 0.22
N SER A 195 -0.71 -2.59 -0.64
CA SER A 195 -2.08 -2.87 -0.21
C SER A 195 -2.12 -4.16 0.60
N VAL A 196 -2.51 -4.09 1.87
CA VAL A 196 -2.54 -5.24 2.78
C VAL A 196 -3.94 -5.79 3.01
N ALA A 197 -4.98 -4.95 2.98
CA ALA A 197 -6.36 -5.40 3.16
C ALA A 197 -7.33 -4.46 2.45
N MET A 198 -8.54 -4.93 2.18
CA MET A 198 -9.57 -4.17 1.50
C MET A 198 -10.96 -4.58 2.00
N VAL A 199 -11.84 -3.60 2.20
CA VAL A 199 -13.25 -3.82 2.53
C VAL A 199 -14.13 -2.90 1.71
N ASP A 200 -15.30 -3.39 1.35
CA ASP A 200 -16.31 -2.62 0.62
C ASP A 200 -17.52 -2.38 1.53
N SER A 201 -18.09 -1.19 1.45
CA SER A 201 -19.34 -0.84 2.13
C SER A 201 -20.54 -1.62 1.58
N ASP A 202 -21.67 -1.46 2.27
CA ASP A 202 -22.99 -1.74 1.70
C ASP A 202 -23.20 -0.96 0.39
N VAL A 203 -24.13 -1.46 -0.42
CA VAL A 203 -24.52 -0.80 -1.68
C VAL A 203 -25.15 0.56 -1.37
N ILE A 204 -24.65 1.58 -2.05
CA ILE A 204 -25.24 2.92 -2.08
C ILE A 204 -25.85 3.18 -3.46
N LYS A 205 -27.05 3.77 -3.46
CA LYS A 205 -27.74 4.25 -4.65
C LYS A 205 -27.69 5.78 -4.65
N VAL A 206 -26.97 6.34 -5.61
CA VAL A 206 -26.84 7.78 -5.80
C VAL A 206 -27.84 8.22 -6.85
N GLU A 207 -28.79 9.06 -6.47
CA GLU A 207 -29.88 9.50 -7.35
C GLU A 207 -29.91 11.02 -7.45
N ARG A 208 -30.26 11.55 -8.63
CA ARG A 208 -30.58 12.97 -8.74
C ARG A 208 -31.80 13.25 -7.87
N ARG A 209 -31.81 14.39 -7.19
CA ARG A 209 -33.02 14.85 -6.49
C ARG A 209 -34.16 14.80 -7.50
N PRO A 210 -35.32 14.19 -7.18
CA PRO A 210 -36.47 14.24 -8.04
C PRO A 210 -36.87 15.71 -8.15
N GLY A 211 -36.45 16.35 -9.23
CA GLY A 211 -36.90 17.68 -9.58
C GLY A 211 -38.35 17.55 -10.00
N ASN A 212 -39.23 18.37 -9.43
CA ASN A 212 -40.56 18.61 -9.99
C ASN A 212 -40.35 18.97 -11.46
N THR A 213 -40.58 18.02 -12.35
CA THR A 213 -40.68 18.25 -13.78
C THR A 213 -41.78 19.28 -13.95
N ARG A 214 -41.39 20.54 -14.16
CA ARG A 214 -42.30 21.55 -14.68
C ARG A 214 -42.75 21.01 -16.03
N ARG A 215 -43.93 20.39 -16.06
CA ARG A 215 -44.72 20.14 -17.26
C ARG A 215 -44.82 21.48 -17.99
N SER A 216 -43.98 21.67 -19.00
CA SER A 216 -44.22 22.69 -20.01
C SER A 216 -45.38 22.16 -20.85
N GLN A 217 -46.61 22.48 -20.47
CA GLN A 217 -47.74 22.45 -21.40
C GLN A 217 -47.53 23.61 -22.38
N ARG A 218 -47.29 23.29 -23.65
CA ARG A 218 -47.71 24.09 -24.79
C ARG A 218 -48.03 23.15 -25.94
#